data_AF-A0A0N1NXW9-F1
#
_entry.id   AF-A0A0N1NXW9-F1
#
_cell.length_a   1.000
_cell.length_b   1.000
_cell.length_c   1.000
_cell.angle_alpha   90.00
_cell.angle_beta   90.00
_cell.angle_gamma   90.00
#
_symmetry.space_group_name_H-M   'P 1'
#
loop_
_entity.id
_entity.type
_entity.pdbx_description
1 polymer ?
#
loop_
_entity_poly.entity_id
_entity_poly.type
_entity_poly.pdbx_seq_one_letter_code
_entity_poly.pdbx_strand_id
1 'polypeptide(L)'
;MPEAHRRPLDLQLERRLGRLVHTSFTVPEHRLLVADLLQRSYDGNRLAALRNISGLLDSFLTRLDQYSILSKDDRKLFERYQESKSSFSILPSNPEDRRRIKIKRYQEEKELKRQLQYLRSLSSTTGTDDETLRKLYLAELATFVHESFQALDSVSQETAILSQMQQAKPAQSRGIDNDSRQENRTRDGYSERLDSNGTMAGLGRKGGPLLDPKGKPLQPFTILDKRSQMRNGVFRPGHNLPTMSIDEYLDEEKRRGGIIEGGGNANEAAPEPDEDNLAEVDAATMKAREWDEFVEANPKGAGNTLNRG
;
A
#
# COMPACT_ATOMS: atom_id res chain seq x y z
N MET A 1 19.17 65.67 -20.53
CA MET A 1 19.07 64.28 -20.06
C MET A 1 19.35 64.26 -18.57
N PRO A 2 18.34 64.26 -17.69
CA PRO A 2 18.60 64.29 -16.26
C PRO A 2 18.78 62.87 -15.73
N GLU A 3 19.96 62.60 -15.15
CA GLU A 3 20.24 61.42 -14.35
C GLU A 3 19.36 61.44 -13.09
N ALA A 4 18.40 60.51 -13.03
CA ALA A 4 17.57 60.32 -11.85
C ALA A 4 18.41 59.70 -10.72
N HIS A 5 18.83 60.52 -9.76
CA HIS A 5 19.34 60.08 -8.47
C HIS A 5 18.26 59.26 -7.72
N ARG A 6 18.35 57.93 -7.79
CA ARG A 6 17.61 57.05 -6.87
C ARG A 6 18.09 57.32 -5.44
N ARG A 7 17.16 57.63 -4.54
CA ARG A 7 17.46 57.99 -3.15
C ARG A 7 18.11 56.81 -2.42
N PRO A 8 19.08 57.05 -1.51
CA PRO A 8 19.84 55.99 -0.83
C PRO A 8 19.01 55.05 0.06
N LEU A 9 17.76 55.41 0.38
CA LEU A 9 16.83 54.58 1.17
C LEU A 9 16.21 53.43 0.35
N ASP A 10 15.99 53.60 -0.95
CA ASP A 10 15.45 52.53 -1.83
C ASP A 10 16.48 51.42 -2.04
N LEU A 11 17.75 51.77 -2.19
CA LEU A 11 18.84 50.80 -2.30
C LEU A 11 19.05 49.99 -1.01
N GLN A 12 18.75 50.54 0.16
CA GLN A 12 18.82 49.80 1.42
C GLN A 12 17.61 48.89 1.64
N LEU A 13 16.42 49.30 1.18
CA LEU A 13 15.22 48.47 1.17
C LEU A 13 15.33 47.32 0.16
N GLU A 14 15.81 47.56 -1.06
CA GLU A 14 16.05 46.50 -2.05
C GLU A 14 17.18 45.55 -1.61
N ARG A 15 18.24 46.04 -0.96
CA ARG A 15 19.28 45.17 -0.38
C ARG A 15 18.81 44.40 0.85
N ARG A 16 17.84 44.93 1.61
CA ARG A 16 17.18 44.22 2.71
C ARG A 16 16.21 43.19 2.16
N LEU A 17 15.40 43.51 1.16
CA LEU A 17 14.48 42.59 0.49
C LEU A 17 15.23 41.50 -0.26
N GLY A 18 16.34 41.80 -0.96
CA GLY A 18 17.17 40.78 -1.63
C GLY A 18 17.83 39.80 -0.66
N ARG A 19 18.33 40.28 0.49
CA ARG A 19 18.83 39.40 1.56
C ARG A 19 17.71 38.62 2.24
N LEU A 20 16.55 39.25 2.47
CA LEU A 20 15.39 38.58 3.04
C LEU A 20 14.84 37.53 2.07
N VAL A 21 14.84 37.76 0.76
CA VAL A 21 14.39 36.78 -0.24
C VAL A 21 15.34 35.58 -0.23
N HIS A 22 16.66 35.77 -0.20
CA HIS A 22 17.60 34.65 -0.09
C HIS A 22 17.56 33.91 1.26
N THR A 23 17.39 34.60 2.40
CA THR A 23 17.32 33.96 3.72
C THR A 23 15.91 33.45 4.09
N SER A 24 14.87 33.88 3.38
CA SER A 24 13.47 33.49 3.65
C SER A 24 12.92 32.50 2.65
N PHE A 25 13.52 32.32 1.47
CA PHE A 25 13.24 31.19 0.57
C PHE A 25 13.99 29.92 0.98
N THR A 26 15.18 30.05 1.58
CA THR A 26 15.98 28.91 2.08
C THR A 26 15.35 28.21 3.28
N VAL A 27 14.60 28.94 4.12
CA VAL A 27 13.94 28.40 5.32
C VAL A 27 12.74 27.48 5.01
N PRO A 28 11.85 27.80 4.05
CA PRO A 28 10.82 26.90 3.55
C PRO A 28 11.40 25.58 3.03
N GLU A 29 12.43 25.65 2.18
CA GLU A 29 13.07 24.45 1.62
C GLU A 29 13.72 23.59 2.69
N HIS A 30 14.43 24.20 3.64
CA HIS A 30 15.02 23.49 4.77
C HIS A 30 13.96 22.71 5.58
N ARG A 31 12.75 23.27 5.77
CA ARG A 31 11.69 22.58 6.53
C ARG A 31 11.15 21.37 5.79
N LEU A 32 11.00 21.44 4.47
CA LEU A 32 10.57 20.30 3.65
C LEU A 32 11.66 19.23 3.58
N LEU A 33 12.93 19.61 3.42
CA LEU A 33 14.06 18.67 3.43
C LEU A 33 14.20 17.95 4.77
N VAL A 34 14.01 18.66 5.89
CA VAL A 34 13.99 18.04 7.22
C VAL A 34 12.80 17.10 7.37
N ALA A 35 11.62 17.47 6.84
CA ALA A 35 10.45 16.59 6.84
C ALA A 35 10.69 15.30 6.04
N ASP A 36 11.28 15.38 4.83
CA ASP A 36 11.63 14.20 4.03
C ASP A 36 12.66 13.31 4.73
N LEU A 37 13.68 13.91 5.37
CA LEU A 37 14.67 13.18 6.15
C LEU A 37 14.00 12.44 7.32
N LEU A 38 13.15 13.12 8.08
CA LEU A 38 12.40 12.52 9.19
C LEU A 38 11.44 11.43 8.70
N GLN A 39 10.82 11.59 7.53
CA GLN A 39 9.95 10.58 6.94
C GLN A 39 10.71 9.27 6.67
N ARG A 40 12.00 9.36 6.29
CA ARG A 40 12.90 8.23 6.03
C ARG A 40 13.59 7.68 7.28
N SER A 41 13.47 8.35 8.43
CA SER A 41 14.08 7.90 9.68
C SER A 41 13.32 6.72 10.29
N TYR A 42 14.07 5.78 10.87
CA TYR A 42 13.56 4.60 11.57
C TYR A 42 13.77 4.76 13.08
N ASP A 43 13.14 5.79 13.66
CA ASP A 43 13.23 6.07 15.08
C ASP A 43 12.21 5.25 15.89
N GLY A 44 12.56 4.85 17.11
CA GLY A 44 11.71 4.04 17.99
C GLY A 44 10.40 4.70 18.42
N ASN A 45 10.22 6.01 18.20
CA ASN A 45 8.98 6.74 18.46
C ASN A 45 8.45 7.42 17.18
N ARG A 46 7.96 6.59 16.26
CA ARG A 46 7.44 7.05 14.96
C ARG A 46 6.32 8.09 15.10
N LEU A 47 5.43 7.97 16.08
CA LEU A 47 4.35 8.94 16.30
C LEU A 47 4.87 10.34 16.64
N ALA A 48 5.94 10.45 17.42
CA ALA A 48 6.56 11.75 17.71
C ALA A 48 7.19 12.36 16.44
N ALA A 49 7.86 11.53 15.63
CA ALA A 49 8.42 11.96 14.35
C ALA A 49 7.33 12.47 13.39
N LEU A 50 6.22 11.74 13.25
CA LEU A 50 5.08 12.14 12.41
C LEU A 50 4.44 13.48 12.85
N ARG A 51 4.34 13.71 14.17
CA ARG A 51 3.86 15.01 14.70
C ARG A 51 4.82 16.14 14.35
N ASN A 52 6.12 15.90 14.45
CA ASN A 52 7.14 16.88 14.06
C ASN A 52 7.07 17.19 12.56
N ILE A 53 6.99 16.16 11.72
CA ILE A 53 6.83 16.27 10.26
C ILE A 53 5.58 17.09 9.92
N SER A 54 4.43 16.77 10.51
CA SER A 54 3.19 17.52 10.32
C SER A 54 3.34 19.00 10.72
N GLY A 55 3.99 19.30 11.84
CA GLY A 55 4.25 20.68 12.28
C GLY A 55 5.18 21.45 11.35
N LEU A 56 6.21 20.80 10.80
CA LEU A 56 7.12 21.40 9.82
C LEU A 56 6.41 21.72 8.51
N LEU A 57 5.60 20.80 7.99
CA LEU A 57 4.82 20.98 6.77
C LEU A 57 3.73 22.05 6.94
N ASP A 58 3.03 22.08 8.07
CA ASP A 58 2.06 23.14 8.39
C ASP A 58 2.74 24.52 8.45
N SER A 59 3.90 24.60 9.09
CA SER A 59 4.68 25.84 9.18
C SER A 59 5.24 26.31 7.84
N PHE A 60 5.50 25.38 6.91
CA PHE A 60 5.90 25.66 5.54
C PHE A 60 4.73 26.25 4.74
N LEU A 61 3.59 25.55 4.72
CA LEU A 61 2.38 26.00 3.99
C LEU A 61 1.83 27.32 4.53
N THR A 62 1.80 27.50 5.85
CA THR A 62 1.39 28.76 6.48
C THR A 62 2.24 29.93 6.00
N ARG A 63 3.56 29.73 5.88
CA ARG A 63 4.48 30.78 5.40
C ARG A 63 4.22 31.11 3.93
N LEU A 64 3.94 30.10 3.10
CA LEU A 64 3.62 30.33 1.69
C LEU A 64 2.26 31.02 1.48
N ASP A 65 1.27 30.74 2.33
CA ASP A 65 -0.02 31.44 2.32
C ASP A 65 0.14 32.92 2.74
N GLN A 66 0.96 33.20 3.76
CA GLN A 66 1.29 34.57 4.20
C GLN A 66 1.93 35.41 3.08
N TYR A 67 2.72 34.78 2.21
CA TYR A 67 3.32 35.43 1.04
C TYR A 67 2.41 35.43 -0.20
N SER A 68 1.19 34.89 -0.11
CA SER A 68 0.26 34.73 -1.24
C SER A 68 0.88 33.98 -2.44
N ILE A 69 1.76 33.01 -2.17
CA ILE A 69 2.43 32.21 -3.22
C ILE A 69 1.56 30.99 -3.63
N LEU A 70 0.70 30.51 -2.73
CA LEU A 70 -0.17 29.37 -3.01
C LEU A 70 -1.15 29.67 -4.15
N SER A 71 -1.30 28.70 -5.07
CA SER A 71 -2.35 28.73 -6.09
C SER A 71 -3.74 28.72 -5.46
N LYS A 72 -4.76 29.14 -6.21
CA LYS A 72 -6.16 29.11 -5.75
C LYS A 72 -6.61 27.71 -5.36
N ASP A 73 -6.17 26.69 -6.09
CA ASP A 73 -6.50 25.29 -5.81
C ASP A 73 -5.76 24.79 -4.56
N ASP A 74 -4.48 25.14 -4.42
CA ASP A 74 -3.66 24.78 -3.25
C ASP A 74 -4.15 25.46 -1.97
N ARG A 75 -4.65 26.70 -2.07
CA ARG A 75 -5.23 27.41 -0.94
C ARG A 75 -6.50 26.72 -0.43
N LYS A 76 -7.39 26.28 -1.32
CA LYS A 76 -8.58 25.49 -0.94
C LYS A 76 -8.20 24.17 -0.26
N LEU A 77 -7.15 23.52 -0.75
CA LEU A 77 -6.61 22.30 -0.13
C LEU A 77 -6.02 22.58 1.24
N PHE A 78 -5.33 23.71 1.41
CA PHE A 78 -4.79 24.14 2.68
C PHE A 78 -5.89 24.51 3.68
N GLU A 79 -6.95 25.19 3.26
CA GLU A 79 -8.14 25.48 4.08
C GLU A 79 -8.78 24.18 4.58
N ARG A 80 -9.03 23.22 3.67
CA ARG A 80 -9.53 21.88 4.03
C ARG A 80 -8.61 21.14 5.01
N TYR A 81 -7.30 21.29 4.85
CA TYR A 81 -6.32 20.73 5.78
C TYR A 81 -6.42 21.38 7.16
N GLN A 82 -6.55 22.71 7.23
CA GLN A 82 -6.67 23.42 8.50
C GLN A 82 -7.95 23.07 9.26
N GLU A 83 -9.05 22.80 8.55
CA GLU A 83 -10.29 22.31 9.15
C GLU A 83 -10.13 20.94 9.83
N SER A 84 -9.28 20.06 9.27
CA SER A 84 -9.20 18.65 9.68
C SER A 84 -7.79 18.06 9.60
N LYS A 85 -6.85 18.56 10.41
CA LYS A 85 -5.43 18.15 10.37
C LYS A 85 -5.21 16.64 10.54
N SER A 86 -5.95 15.99 11.44
CA SER A 86 -5.76 14.57 11.78
C SER A 86 -6.43 13.58 10.84
N SER A 87 -7.35 14.04 9.99
CA SER A 87 -8.11 13.20 9.06
C SER A 87 -8.01 13.72 7.63
N PHE A 88 -6.97 14.52 7.34
CA PHE A 88 -6.75 15.07 6.03
C PHE A 88 -6.53 13.93 5.02
N SER A 89 -7.18 14.05 3.86
CA SER A 89 -6.99 13.13 2.73
C SER A 89 -7.19 13.91 1.43
N ILE A 90 -6.26 13.78 0.49
CA ILE A 90 -6.41 14.41 -0.83
C ILE A 90 -7.52 13.68 -1.60
N LEU A 91 -7.61 12.37 -1.43
CA LEU A 91 -8.50 11.50 -2.17
C LEU A 91 -9.89 11.44 -1.51
N PRO A 92 -10.99 11.60 -2.27
CA PRO A 92 -12.35 11.46 -1.75
C PRO A 92 -12.72 9.98 -1.54
N SER A 93 -13.91 9.71 -1.00
CA SER A 93 -14.37 8.33 -0.76
C SER A 93 -14.74 7.59 -2.06
N ASN A 94 -15.33 8.28 -3.05
CA ASN A 94 -15.84 7.67 -4.28
C ASN A 94 -14.69 7.16 -5.19
N PRO A 95 -14.66 5.88 -5.60
CA PRO A 95 -13.59 5.31 -6.42
C PRO A 95 -13.33 6.01 -7.76
N GLU A 96 -14.38 6.48 -8.45
CA GLU A 96 -14.20 7.17 -9.74
C GLU A 96 -13.50 8.52 -9.56
N ASP A 97 -13.94 9.30 -8.58
CA ASP A 97 -13.33 10.59 -8.24
C ASP A 97 -11.89 10.42 -7.73
N ARG A 98 -11.61 9.35 -6.97
CA ARG A 98 -10.24 9.00 -6.54
C ARG A 98 -9.33 8.79 -7.73
N ARG A 99 -9.77 7.99 -8.71
CA ARG A 99 -9.00 7.74 -9.94
C ARG A 99 -8.75 9.05 -10.69
N ARG A 100 -9.79 9.86 -10.89
CA ARG A 100 -9.69 11.15 -11.60
C ARG A 100 -8.70 12.10 -10.93
N ILE A 101 -8.79 12.27 -9.61
CA ILE A 101 -7.89 13.16 -8.85
C ILE A 101 -6.46 12.63 -8.88
N LYS A 102 -6.25 11.32 -8.75
CA LYS A 102 -4.92 10.72 -8.83
C LYS A 102 -4.27 10.96 -10.20
N ILE A 103 -5.04 10.81 -11.28
CA ILE A 103 -4.57 11.11 -12.64
C ILE A 103 -4.22 12.59 -12.79
N LYS A 104 -5.12 13.50 -12.34
CA LYS A 104 -4.87 14.95 -12.38
C LYS A 104 -3.57 15.30 -11.65
N ARG A 105 -3.41 14.83 -10.42
CA ARG A 105 -2.21 15.07 -9.60
C ARG A 105 -0.94 14.54 -10.26
N TYR A 106 -0.99 13.32 -10.80
CA TYR A 106 0.15 12.73 -11.50
C TYR A 106 0.55 13.54 -12.74
N GLN A 107 -0.42 14.05 -13.50
CA GLN A 107 -0.16 14.93 -14.64
C GLN A 107 0.47 16.26 -14.20
N GLU A 108 -0.05 16.88 -13.14
CA GLU A 108 0.51 18.12 -12.56
C GLU A 108 1.95 17.90 -12.09
N GLU A 109 2.22 16.83 -11.35
CA GLU A 109 3.56 16.47 -10.88
C GLU A 109 4.53 16.28 -12.06
N LYS A 110 4.08 15.60 -13.12
CA LYS A 110 4.88 15.38 -14.34
C LYS A 110 5.18 16.70 -15.05
N GLU A 111 4.20 17.60 -15.13
CA GLU A 111 4.39 18.91 -15.75
C GLU A 111 5.35 19.79 -14.94
N LEU A 112 5.17 19.87 -13.62
CA LEU A 112 6.06 20.60 -12.71
C LEU A 112 7.51 20.09 -12.84
N LYS A 113 7.72 18.78 -12.80
CA LYS A 113 9.05 18.18 -12.98
C LYS A 113 9.67 18.51 -14.33
N ARG A 114 8.88 18.48 -15.41
CA ARG A 114 9.35 18.86 -16.75
C ARG A 114 9.75 20.33 -16.81
N GLN A 115 8.91 21.23 -16.28
CA GLN A 115 9.19 22.66 -16.24
C GLN A 115 10.44 22.97 -15.41
N LEU A 116 10.59 22.33 -14.27
CA LEU A 116 11.73 22.48 -13.37
C LEU A 116 13.03 22.00 -14.04
N GLN A 117 13.01 20.84 -14.72
CA GLN A 117 14.17 20.38 -15.51
C GLN A 117 14.56 21.37 -16.61
N TYR A 118 13.58 21.89 -17.35
CA TYR A 118 13.82 22.89 -18.38
C TYR A 118 14.45 24.17 -17.80
N LEU A 119 13.87 24.72 -16.74
CA LEU A 119 14.37 25.93 -16.08
C LEU A 119 15.75 25.73 -15.46
N ARG A 120 16.03 24.55 -14.89
CA ARG A 120 17.37 24.20 -14.39
C ARG A 120 18.41 24.17 -15.51
N SER A 121 18.08 23.55 -16.65
CA SER A 121 18.99 23.51 -17.80
C SER A 121 19.29 24.91 -18.33
N LEU A 122 18.27 25.78 -18.38
CA LEU A 122 18.41 27.17 -18.81
C LEU A 122 19.26 27.98 -17.82
N SER A 123 18.98 27.84 -16.52
CA SER A 123 19.71 28.54 -15.44
C SER A 123 21.19 28.17 -15.32
N SER A 124 21.57 26.98 -15.80
CA SER A 124 22.96 26.49 -15.77
C SER A 124 23.84 27.13 -16.85
N THR A 125 23.24 27.83 -17.81
CA THR A 125 23.99 28.53 -18.87
C THR A 125 24.55 29.84 -18.31
N THR A 126 25.83 30.15 -18.57
CA THR A 126 26.47 31.38 -18.08
C THR A 126 25.82 32.63 -18.69
N GLY A 127 25.31 33.54 -17.85
CA GLY A 127 24.64 34.78 -18.27
C GLY A 127 23.12 34.76 -18.10
N THR A 128 22.59 33.98 -17.16
CA THR A 128 21.16 33.85 -16.92
C THR A 128 20.54 35.08 -16.28
N ASP A 129 19.37 35.47 -16.80
CA ASP A 129 18.59 36.60 -16.34
C ASP A 129 17.98 36.30 -14.95
N ASP A 130 17.89 37.32 -14.11
CA ASP A 130 17.30 37.22 -12.76
C ASP A 130 15.83 36.75 -12.83
N GLU A 131 15.12 37.09 -13.90
CA GLU A 131 13.75 36.63 -14.13
C GLU A 131 13.67 35.12 -14.36
N THR A 132 14.66 34.52 -15.02
CA THR A 132 14.76 33.06 -15.18
C THR A 132 15.00 32.35 -13.84
N LEU A 133 15.86 32.92 -12.99
CA LEU A 133 16.10 32.39 -11.64
C LEU A 133 14.85 32.50 -10.78
N ARG A 134 14.12 33.63 -10.85
CA ARG A 134 12.84 33.80 -10.16
C ARG A 134 11.83 32.73 -10.57
N LYS A 135 11.69 32.47 -11.87
CA LYS A 135 10.79 31.42 -12.39
C LYS A 135 11.19 30.04 -11.91
N LEU A 136 12.49 29.73 -11.87
CA LEU A 136 13.01 28.48 -11.34
C LEU A 136 12.59 28.29 -9.88
N TYR A 137 12.85 29.27 -9.01
CA TYR A 137 12.50 29.17 -7.59
C TYR A 137 10.98 29.06 -7.35
N LEU A 138 10.16 29.77 -8.14
CA LEU A 138 8.70 29.63 -8.04
C LEU A 138 8.23 28.23 -8.48
N ALA A 139 8.84 27.65 -9.52
CA ALA A 139 8.53 26.29 -9.94
C ALA A 139 8.99 25.24 -8.91
N GLU A 140 10.12 25.46 -8.24
CA GLU A 140 10.58 24.63 -7.13
C GLU A 140 9.61 24.68 -5.95
N LEU A 141 9.16 25.88 -5.54
CA LEU A 141 8.13 26.01 -4.51
C LEU A 141 6.82 25.32 -4.89
N ALA A 142 6.37 25.45 -6.15
CA ALA A 142 5.16 24.77 -6.60
C ALA A 142 5.29 23.24 -6.50
N THR A 143 6.46 22.71 -6.83
CA THR A 143 6.78 21.28 -6.67
C THR A 143 6.75 20.88 -5.19
N PHE A 144 7.37 21.67 -4.32
CA PHE A 144 7.37 21.41 -2.88
C PHE A 144 5.99 21.52 -2.23
N VAL A 145 5.12 22.42 -2.70
CA VAL A 145 3.72 22.50 -2.26
C VAL A 145 2.99 21.21 -2.64
N HIS A 146 3.17 20.74 -3.88
CA HIS A 146 2.56 19.50 -4.35
C HIS A 146 2.99 18.30 -3.48
N GLU A 147 4.29 18.16 -3.24
CA GLU A 147 4.87 17.10 -2.40
C GLU A 147 4.43 17.21 -0.94
N SER A 148 4.32 18.44 -0.39
CA SER A 148 3.86 18.68 0.98
C SER A 148 2.47 18.13 1.23
N PHE A 149 1.52 18.34 0.30
CA PHE A 149 0.18 17.79 0.44
C PHE A 149 0.18 16.26 0.37
N GLN A 150 0.97 15.66 -0.54
CA GLN A 150 1.09 14.20 -0.61
C GLN A 150 1.67 13.63 0.70
N ALA A 151 2.68 14.29 1.26
CA ALA A 151 3.27 13.92 2.54
C ALA A 151 2.26 14.05 3.70
N LEU A 152 1.48 15.14 3.75
CA LEU A 152 0.43 15.33 4.77
C LEU A 152 -0.64 14.24 4.71
N ASP A 153 -1.06 13.82 3.50
CA ASP A 153 -2.00 12.71 3.32
C ASP A 153 -1.40 11.39 3.85
N SER A 154 -0.14 11.10 3.51
CA SER A 154 0.57 9.92 4.02
C SER A 154 0.74 9.95 5.54
N VAL A 155 1.07 11.10 6.13
CA VAL A 155 1.23 11.28 7.59
C VAL A 155 -0.11 11.09 8.30
N SER A 156 -1.20 11.62 7.75
CA SER A 156 -2.56 11.42 8.26
C SER A 156 -2.94 9.93 8.28
N GLN A 157 -2.70 9.21 7.20
CA GLN A 157 -2.98 7.77 7.12
C GLN A 157 -2.10 6.96 8.07
N GLU A 158 -0.80 7.27 8.16
CA GLU A 158 0.12 6.56 9.04
C GLU A 158 -0.21 6.80 10.52
N THR A 159 -0.52 8.04 10.90
CA THR A 159 -0.95 8.35 12.27
C THR A 159 -2.25 7.65 12.63
N ALA A 160 -3.21 7.56 11.70
CA ALA A 160 -4.44 6.80 11.89
C ALA A 160 -4.16 5.32 12.15
N ILE A 161 -3.32 4.68 11.33
CA ILE A 161 -2.93 3.27 11.50
C ILE A 161 -2.24 3.05 12.84
N LEU A 162 -1.25 3.87 13.19
CA LEU A 162 -0.53 3.75 14.46
C LEU A 162 -1.45 3.96 15.67
N SER A 163 -2.43 4.87 15.57
CA SER A 163 -3.42 5.08 16.63
C SER A 163 -4.32 3.85 16.82
N GLN A 164 -4.75 3.22 15.72
CA GLN A 164 -5.53 1.98 15.76
C GLN A 164 -4.71 0.83 16.33
N MET A 165 -3.43 0.70 15.95
CA MET A 165 -2.52 -0.31 16.51
C MET A 165 -2.32 -0.14 18.03
N GLN A 166 -2.24 1.10 18.52
CA GLN A 166 -2.14 1.36 19.97
C GLN A 166 -3.42 0.99 20.73
N GLN A 167 -4.58 1.25 20.13
CA GLN A 167 -5.89 0.88 20.71
C GLN A 167 -6.11 -0.63 20.63
N ALA A 168 -5.68 -1.27 19.53
CA ALA A 168 -5.60 -2.71 19.35
C ALA A 168 -4.39 -3.31 20.09
N LYS A 169 -4.08 -2.79 21.29
CA LYS A 169 -3.16 -3.40 22.25
C LYS A 169 -3.50 -4.90 22.24
N PRO A 170 -2.52 -5.80 21.98
CA PRO A 170 -2.83 -7.20 21.79
C PRO A 170 -3.66 -7.59 23.00
N ALA A 171 -4.86 -8.15 22.75
CA ALA A 171 -5.55 -8.88 23.80
C ALA A 171 -4.46 -9.75 24.39
N GLN A 172 -4.01 -9.43 25.62
CA GLN A 172 -3.07 -10.28 26.33
C GLN A 172 -3.67 -11.65 26.15
N SER A 173 -2.94 -12.55 25.48
CA SER A 173 -3.39 -13.89 25.18
C SER A 173 -4.13 -14.37 26.40
N ARG A 174 -5.47 -14.32 26.38
CA ARG A 174 -6.28 -14.85 27.46
C ARG A 174 -5.83 -16.29 27.45
N GLY A 175 -5.13 -16.68 28.52
CA GLY A 175 -4.36 -17.91 28.56
C GLY A 175 -5.20 -19.00 27.93
N ILE A 176 -4.62 -19.65 26.91
CA ILE A 176 -5.22 -20.68 26.07
C ILE A 176 -6.37 -21.35 26.82
N ASP A 177 -7.61 -20.89 26.56
CA ASP A 177 -8.76 -21.72 26.88
C ASP A 177 -8.50 -22.99 26.07
N ASN A 178 -8.29 -24.09 26.77
CA ASN A 178 -8.06 -25.41 26.18
C ASN A 178 -9.24 -25.70 25.23
N ASP A 179 -9.07 -25.33 23.96
CA ASP A 179 -10.02 -25.67 22.92
C ASP A 179 -9.94 -27.18 22.78
N SER A 180 -10.94 -27.88 23.31
CA SER A 180 -11.08 -29.33 23.23
C SER A 180 -11.07 -29.87 21.79
N ARG A 181 -11.14 -29.00 20.77
CA ARG A 181 -10.93 -29.36 19.35
C ARG A 181 -9.44 -29.47 18.96
N GLN A 182 -8.51 -28.94 19.74
CA GLN A 182 -7.06 -29.07 19.48
C GLN A 182 -6.53 -30.48 19.76
N GLU A 183 -7.12 -31.25 20.68
CA GLU A 183 -6.68 -32.62 20.96
C GLU A 183 -6.77 -33.54 19.73
N ASN A 184 -7.71 -33.28 18.81
CA ASN A 184 -7.89 -34.13 17.63
C ASN A 184 -6.97 -33.75 16.45
N ARG A 185 -6.43 -32.52 16.40
CA ARG A 185 -5.55 -32.05 15.30
C ARG A 185 -4.12 -32.54 15.43
N THR A 186 -3.69 -32.96 16.62
CA THR A 186 -2.35 -33.52 16.85
C THR A 186 -2.25 -35.01 16.49
N ARG A 187 -3.36 -35.66 16.13
CA ARG A 187 -3.38 -37.07 15.73
C ARG A 187 -2.74 -37.34 14.37
N ASP A 188 -2.81 -36.36 13.46
CA ASP A 188 -2.34 -36.49 12.07
C ASP A 188 -0.89 -36.02 11.86
N GLY A 189 -0.15 -35.70 12.94
CA GLY A 189 1.27 -35.35 12.88
C GLY A 189 1.60 -34.04 12.14
N TYR A 190 0.59 -33.32 11.63
CA TYR A 190 0.74 -32.02 10.97
C TYR A 190 0.64 -30.89 11.99
N SER A 191 1.69 -30.08 12.11
CA SER A 191 1.67 -28.86 12.91
C SER A 191 1.92 -27.64 12.06
N GLU A 192 1.01 -26.67 12.14
CA GLU A 192 1.12 -25.38 11.44
C GLU A 192 2.18 -24.44 12.07
N ARG A 193 2.67 -24.76 13.28
CA ARG A 193 3.77 -24.04 13.93
C ARG A 193 5.10 -24.69 13.55
N LEU A 194 6.04 -23.90 13.03
CA LEU A 194 7.41 -24.33 12.72
C LEU A 194 8.14 -24.86 13.98
N ASP A 195 7.77 -24.33 15.15
CA ASP A 195 8.33 -24.68 16.46
C ASP A 195 7.46 -25.66 17.26
N SER A 196 6.59 -26.43 16.60
CA SER A 196 5.77 -27.41 17.31
C SER A 196 6.67 -28.40 18.05
N ASN A 197 6.33 -28.65 19.32
CA ASN A 197 7.06 -29.44 20.32
C ASN A 197 7.61 -30.82 19.88
N GLY A 198 7.32 -31.29 18.66
CA GLY A 198 7.91 -32.46 18.03
C GLY A 198 9.34 -32.26 17.49
N THR A 199 9.77 -31.02 17.17
CA THR A 199 11.15 -30.77 16.69
C THR A 199 12.22 -30.89 17.78
N MET A 200 11.80 -30.96 19.05
CA MET A 200 12.67 -31.26 20.19
C MET A 200 12.57 -32.72 20.67
N ALA A 201 11.86 -33.60 19.94
CA ALA A 201 11.82 -35.04 20.25
C ALA A 201 13.16 -35.76 19.98
N GLY A 202 14.18 -35.04 19.50
CA GLY A 202 15.57 -35.50 19.40
C GLY A 202 16.43 -35.26 20.66
N LEU A 203 15.98 -34.42 21.61
CA LEU A 203 16.55 -34.31 22.95
C LEU A 203 15.63 -35.09 23.89
N GLY A 204 15.92 -36.38 24.06
CA GLY A 204 14.98 -37.37 24.56
C GLY A 204 14.18 -36.94 25.79
N ARG A 205 12.84 -36.84 25.65
CA ARG A 205 11.75 -36.75 26.66
C ARG A 205 11.92 -35.90 27.93
N LYS A 206 13.07 -35.31 28.19
CA LYS A 206 13.46 -34.49 29.33
C LYS A 206 14.40 -33.44 28.76
N GLY A 207 13.91 -32.23 28.52
CA GLY A 207 14.66 -31.11 27.95
C GLY A 207 15.81 -30.65 28.85
N GLY A 208 16.87 -31.45 28.91
CA GLY A 208 18.10 -31.18 29.65
C GLY A 208 19.27 -30.83 28.71
N PRO A 209 20.35 -30.23 29.24
CA PRO A 209 21.53 -29.86 28.47
C PRO A 209 22.21 -31.08 27.82
N LEU A 210 22.63 -30.95 26.55
CA LEU A 210 23.32 -32.01 25.80
C LEU A 210 24.72 -32.35 26.35
N LEU A 211 25.36 -31.40 27.04
CA LEU A 211 26.72 -31.48 27.55
C LEU A 211 26.72 -31.10 29.03
N ASP A 212 27.55 -31.78 29.82
CA ASP A 212 27.95 -31.31 31.14
C ASP A 212 28.83 -30.03 30.98
N PRO A 213 28.99 -29.14 31.98
CA PRO A 213 29.88 -27.97 31.88
C PRO A 213 31.35 -28.32 31.57
N LYS A 214 31.71 -29.60 31.71
CA LYS A 214 33.03 -30.17 31.35
C LYS A 214 33.07 -30.79 29.95
N GLY A 215 32.04 -30.61 29.12
CA GLY A 215 32.00 -30.99 27.71
C GLY A 215 31.73 -32.48 27.42
N LYS A 216 31.33 -33.27 28.42
CA LYS A 216 31.00 -34.70 28.22
C LYS A 216 29.55 -34.84 27.74
N PRO A 217 29.28 -35.53 26.61
CA PRO A 217 27.93 -35.74 26.12
C PRO A 217 27.17 -36.72 27.03
N LEU A 218 26.05 -36.24 27.57
CA LEU A 218 25.20 -36.97 28.52
C LEU A 218 24.09 -37.78 27.83
N GLN A 219 23.88 -37.56 26.53
CA GLN A 219 22.83 -38.20 25.74
C GLN A 219 23.42 -38.90 24.51
N PRO A 220 22.97 -40.13 24.19
CA PRO A 220 23.40 -40.81 22.97
C PRO A 220 22.80 -40.09 21.74
N PHE A 221 23.66 -39.57 20.86
CA PHE A 221 23.24 -39.00 19.57
C PHE A 221 23.40 -40.06 18.47
N THR A 222 22.43 -40.13 17.56
CA THR A 222 22.47 -41.01 16.38
C THR A 222 23.07 -40.25 15.21
N ILE A 223 24.14 -40.79 14.59
CA ILE A 223 24.90 -40.16 13.50
C ILE A 223 24.28 -40.43 12.11
N LEU A 224 23.24 -41.27 12.02
CA LEU A 224 22.65 -41.68 10.75
C LEU A 224 21.52 -40.75 10.29
N ASP A 225 21.64 -40.35 9.00
CA ASP A 225 20.70 -39.87 7.96
C ASP A 225 19.47 -38.99 8.29
N LYS A 226 19.30 -38.53 9.53
CA LYS A 226 18.24 -37.57 9.89
C LYS A 226 18.42 -36.24 9.17
N ARG A 227 19.65 -35.85 8.85
CA ARG A 227 19.96 -34.62 8.11
C ARG A 227 19.48 -34.68 6.66
N SER A 228 19.64 -35.82 5.99
CA SER A 228 19.15 -36.01 4.62
C SER A 228 17.63 -36.10 4.59
N GLN A 229 17.01 -36.77 5.56
CA GLN A 229 15.55 -36.81 5.69
C GLN A 229 14.94 -35.42 5.93
N MET A 230 15.57 -34.59 6.79
CA MET A 230 15.13 -33.20 6.98
C MET A 230 15.37 -32.33 5.74
N ARG A 231 16.49 -32.51 5.03
CA ARG A 231 16.75 -31.81 3.76
C ARG A 231 15.70 -32.12 2.70
N ASN A 232 15.18 -33.35 2.65
CA ASN A 232 14.12 -33.75 1.73
C ASN A 232 12.72 -33.24 2.15
N GLY A 233 12.55 -32.80 3.41
CA GLY A 233 11.30 -32.24 3.93
C GLY A 233 11.21 -30.71 3.83
N VAL A 234 12.33 -30.02 3.61
CA VAL A 234 12.39 -28.57 3.38
C VAL A 234 12.44 -28.33 1.86
N PHE A 235 11.64 -27.41 1.35
CA PHE A 235 11.37 -27.22 -0.10
C PHE A 235 10.53 -28.34 -0.74
N ARG A 236 9.54 -28.86 -0.02
CA ARG A 236 8.39 -29.48 -0.71
C ARG A 236 7.71 -28.39 -1.55
N PRO A 237 7.14 -28.71 -2.73
CA PRO A 237 6.30 -27.78 -3.50
C PRO A 237 5.01 -27.43 -2.71
N GLY A 238 5.15 -26.67 -1.63
CA GLY A 238 4.10 -25.98 -0.90
C GLY A 238 4.04 -24.52 -1.32
N HIS A 239 4.40 -24.24 -2.57
CA HIS A 239 4.19 -22.94 -3.18
C HIS A 239 2.81 -22.96 -3.83
N ASN A 240 1.92 -22.12 -3.31
CA ASN A 240 0.68 -21.73 -3.96
C ASN A 240 0.95 -20.79 -5.17
N LEU A 241 2.16 -20.83 -5.72
CA LEU A 241 2.54 -20.15 -6.95
C LEU A 241 2.66 -21.24 -8.03
N PRO A 242 1.94 -21.11 -9.15
CA PRO A 242 2.17 -21.96 -10.30
C PRO A 242 3.65 -21.92 -10.67
N THR A 243 4.31 -23.07 -10.64
CA THR A 243 5.71 -23.21 -11.06
C THR A 243 5.84 -23.17 -12.58
N MET A 244 4.71 -23.21 -13.30
CA MET A 244 4.62 -23.25 -14.76
C MET A 244 3.85 -22.02 -15.23
N SER A 245 4.20 -21.52 -16.41
CA SER A 245 3.44 -20.43 -17.04
C SER A 245 2.02 -20.91 -17.36
N ILE A 246 1.09 -19.96 -17.51
CA ILE A 246 -0.31 -20.26 -17.88
C ILE A 246 -0.37 -21.10 -19.16
N ASP A 247 0.49 -20.77 -20.13
CA ASP A 247 0.59 -21.47 -21.41
C ASP A 247 1.08 -22.92 -21.23
N GLU A 248 2.11 -23.13 -20.41
CA GLU A 248 2.67 -24.44 -20.13
C GLU A 248 1.68 -25.34 -19.37
N TYR A 249 0.89 -24.77 -18.47
CA TYR A 249 -0.20 -25.48 -17.79
C TYR A 249 -1.33 -25.86 -18.75
N LEU A 250 -1.71 -24.99 -19.68
CA LEU A 250 -2.72 -25.27 -20.69
C LEU A 250 -2.28 -26.40 -21.63
N ASP A 251 -1.01 -26.45 -22.02
CA ASP A 251 -0.46 -27.54 -22.82
C ASP A 251 -0.46 -28.88 -22.06
N GLU A 252 -0.17 -28.85 -20.75
CA GLU A 252 -0.22 -30.00 -19.86
C GLU A 252 -1.65 -30.55 -19.70
N GLU A 253 -2.63 -29.66 -19.51
CA GLU A 253 -4.06 -29.98 -19.44
C GLU A 253 -4.62 -30.45 -20.78
N LYS A 254 -4.17 -29.87 -21.92
CA LYS A 254 -4.54 -30.34 -23.27
C LYS A 254 -4.03 -31.75 -23.52
N ARG A 255 -2.80 -32.05 -23.09
CA ARG A 255 -2.19 -33.39 -23.16
C ARG A 255 -2.89 -34.41 -22.27
N ARG A 256 -3.41 -33.98 -21.11
CA ARG A 256 -4.20 -34.80 -20.19
C ARG A 256 -5.67 -34.93 -20.59
N GLY A 257 -6.10 -34.23 -21.65
CA GLY A 257 -7.49 -34.25 -22.13
C GLY A 257 -8.47 -33.53 -21.20
N GLY A 258 -7.99 -32.68 -20.29
CA GLY A 258 -8.81 -31.88 -19.36
C GLY A 258 -9.34 -30.59 -19.99
N ILE A 259 -8.78 -30.16 -21.11
CA ILE A 259 -9.31 -29.05 -21.91
C ILE A 259 -10.43 -29.58 -22.81
N ILE A 260 -11.65 -29.13 -22.52
CA ILE A 260 -12.81 -29.30 -23.39
C ILE A 260 -12.58 -28.43 -24.62
N GLU A 261 -12.10 -29.03 -25.71
CA GLU A 261 -11.90 -28.37 -27.02
C GLU A 261 -13.23 -28.04 -27.74
N GLY A 262 -14.35 -28.26 -27.05
CA GLY A 262 -15.71 -27.90 -27.47
C GLY A 262 -16.31 -26.82 -26.58
N GLY A 263 -15.60 -25.70 -26.40
CA GLY A 263 -16.18 -24.48 -25.85
C GLY A 263 -17.30 -24.02 -26.77
N GLY A 264 -18.52 -24.49 -26.49
CA GLY A 264 -19.73 -24.12 -27.20
C GLY A 264 -19.80 -22.61 -27.36
N ASN A 265 -20.04 -22.20 -28.59
CA ASN A 265 -20.14 -20.83 -29.04
C ASN A 265 -21.17 -20.08 -28.18
N ALA A 266 -20.74 -19.40 -27.11
CA ALA A 266 -21.64 -18.64 -26.23
C ALA A 266 -22.33 -17.45 -26.94
N ASN A 267 -21.98 -17.20 -28.22
CA ASN A 267 -22.55 -16.17 -29.09
C ASN A 267 -23.20 -16.75 -30.36
N GLU A 268 -23.36 -18.07 -30.49
CA GLU A 268 -24.19 -18.62 -31.55
C GLU A 268 -25.64 -18.51 -31.08
N ALA A 269 -26.48 -17.86 -31.89
CA ALA A 269 -27.90 -17.76 -31.60
C ALA A 269 -28.43 -19.18 -31.37
N ALA A 270 -29.06 -19.41 -30.21
CA ALA A 270 -29.76 -20.66 -29.97
C ALA A 270 -30.68 -20.91 -31.18
N PRO A 271 -30.63 -22.09 -31.83
CA PRO A 271 -31.57 -22.39 -32.89
C PRO A 271 -32.97 -22.20 -32.31
N GLU A 272 -33.78 -21.35 -32.94
CA GLU A 272 -35.16 -21.18 -32.48
C GLU A 272 -35.82 -22.57 -32.53
N PRO A 273 -36.42 -23.03 -31.43
CA PRO A 273 -37.07 -24.33 -31.39
C PRO A 273 -38.16 -24.35 -32.46
N ASP A 274 -38.16 -25.40 -33.28
CA ASP A 274 -39.13 -25.59 -34.35
C ASP A 274 -40.52 -25.75 -33.72
N GLU A 275 -41.34 -24.69 -33.79
CA GLU A 275 -42.66 -24.64 -33.14
C GLU A 275 -43.63 -25.71 -33.67
N ASP A 276 -43.32 -26.33 -34.81
CA ASP A 276 -44.12 -27.39 -35.43
C ASP A 276 -43.86 -28.79 -34.83
N ASN A 277 -42.81 -28.97 -34.02
CA ASN A 277 -42.51 -30.26 -33.38
C ASN A 277 -43.10 -30.36 -31.95
N LEU A 278 -44.37 -30.78 -31.89
CA LEU A 278 -45.14 -30.96 -30.64
C LEU A 278 -44.42 -31.77 -29.55
N ALA A 279 -43.56 -32.73 -29.92
CA ALA A 279 -42.83 -33.57 -28.95
C ALA A 279 -41.72 -32.81 -28.21
N GLU A 280 -41.05 -31.87 -28.89
CA GLU A 280 -39.97 -31.07 -28.30
C GLU A 280 -40.52 -29.98 -27.37
N VAL A 281 -41.66 -29.38 -27.75
CA VAL A 281 -42.37 -28.40 -26.92
C VAL A 281 -42.85 -29.02 -25.60
N ASP A 282 -43.38 -30.24 -25.64
CA ASP A 282 -43.83 -30.94 -24.43
C ASP A 282 -42.67 -31.32 -23.52
N ALA A 283 -41.56 -31.80 -24.09
CA ALA A 283 -40.33 -32.13 -23.34
C ALA A 283 -39.70 -30.89 -22.67
N ALA A 284 -39.67 -29.75 -23.37
CA ALA A 284 -39.21 -28.49 -22.81
C ALA A 284 -40.09 -28.03 -21.65
N THR A 285 -41.41 -28.19 -21.78
CA THR A 285 -42.38 -27.84 -20.73
C THR A 285 -42.24 -28.73 -19.50
N MET A 286 -42.01 -30.05 -19.68
CA MET A 286 -41.74 -30.96 -18.56
C MET A 286 -40.43 -30.60 -17.85
N LYS A 287 -39.36 -30.35 -18.59
CA LYS A 287 -38.06 -29.98 -18.01
C LYS A 287 -38.12 -28.67 -17.23
N ALA A 288 -38.89 -27.69 -17.70
CA ALA A 288 -39.11 -26.43 -16.98
C ALA A 288 -39.82 -26.68 -15.63
N ARG A 289 -40.83 -27.54 -15.60
CA ARG A 289 -41.52 -27.92 -14.35
C ARG A 289 -40.61 -28.66 -13.38
N GLU A 290 -39.83 -29.62 -13.87
CA GLU A 290 -38.85 -30.34 -13.04
C GLU A 290 -37.80 -29.40 -12.45
N TRP A 291 -37.40 -28.39 -13.22
CA TRP A 291 -36.47 -27.37 -12.76
C TRP A 291 -37.07 -26.48 -11.68
N ASP A 292 -38.32 -26.05 -11.85
CA ASP A 292 -39.04 -25.26 -10.85
C ASP A 292 -39.20 -26.05 -9.54
N GLU A 293 -39.57 -27.34 -9.62
CA GLU A 293 -39.69 -28.23 -8.46
C GLU A 293 -38.34 -28.42 -7.75
N PHE A 294 -37.24 -28.55 -8.51
CA PHE A 294 -35.89 -28.61 -7.95
C PHE A 294 -35.48 -27.31 -7.24
N VAL A 295 -35.80 -26.15 -7.82
CA VAL A 295 -35.50 -24.84 -7.21
C VAL A 295 -36.33 -24.62 -5.95
N GLU A 296 -37.58 -25.04 -5.94
CA GLU A 296 -38.46 -24.97 -4.77
C GLU A 296 -37.99 -25.92 -3.65
N ALA A 297 -37.53 -27.12 -3.99
CA ALA A 297 -36.96 -28.08 -3.06
C ALA A 297 -35.59 -27.64 -2.48
N ASN A 298 -34.86 -26.74 -3.16
CA ASN A 298 -33.54 -26.26 -2.76
C ASN A 298 -33.52 -24.74 -2.53
N PRO A 299 -34.15 -24.24 -1.45
CA PRO A 299 -34.23 -22.81 -1.17
C PRO A 299 -32.83 -22.23 -0.94
N LYS A 300 -32.59 -21.04 -1.54
CA LYS A 300 -31.34 -20.30 -1.36
C LYS A 300 -31.13 -19.98 0.13
N GLY A 301 -30.06 -20.54 0.70
CA GLY A 301 -29.74 -20.37 2.11
C GLY A 301 -29.97 -21.59 3.00
N ALA A 302 -30.32 -22.76 2.43
CA ALA A 302 -30.33 -24.04 3.15
C ALA A 302 -28.94 -24.51 3.64
N GLY A 303 -27.86 -23.79 3.30
CA GLY A 303 -26.50 -24.00 3.77
C GLY A 303 -26.15 -23.22 5.06
N ASN A 304 -24.86 -23.15 5.38
CA ASN A 304 -24.31 -22.63 6.63
C ASN A 304 -24.95 -21.32 7.16
N THR A 305 -25.90 -21.46 8.09
CA THR A 305 -26.54 -20.36 8.83
C THR A 305 -25.82 -20.03 10.14
N LEU A 306 -24.77 -20.78 10.51
CA LEU A 306 -24.09 -20.65 11.81
C LEU A 306 -23.20 -19.39 11.92
N ASN A 307 -23.02 -18.64 10.83
CA ASN A 307 -22.25 -17.39 10.80
C ASN A 307 -23.15 -16.15 10.56
N ARG A 308 -24.43 -16.21 10.93
CA ARG A 308 -25.32 -15.04 11.01
C ARG A 308 -25.59 -14.69 12.48
N GLY A 309 -24.70 -13.87 13.06
CA GLY A 309 -24.86 -13.30 14.41
C GLY A 309 -23.62 -13.46 15.26
#